data_AF-A0A4U0P025-F1
#
_entry.id   AF-A0A4U0P025-F1
#
_cell.length_a   1.000
_cell.length_b   1.000
_cell.length_c   1.000
_cell.angle_alpha   90.00
_cell.angle_beta   90.00
_cell.angle_gamma   90.00
#
_symmetry.space_group_name_H-M   'P 1'
#
loop_
_entity.id
_entity.type
_entity.pdbx_description
1 polymer ?
#
loop_
_entity_poly.entity_id
_entity_poly.type
_entity_poly.pdbx_seq_one_letter_code
_entity_poly.pdbx_strand_id
1 'polypeptide(L)'
;MDELDVLKQHWNKDHNFPKINREEIREMLHKSSSSIVKWIFAISCMEFLAGILLNYLSRKYWQASPDTLWEDIVYVFYYVVLFTFIILFFKKYKNIKAEKNTKRLTEDIIATRKLVQLYIYVNLIVITVEFIHGIWDGWHNIADAMVRNGAPTWIEYSLFIGIMLVLAAILFSLIALFYYVLYIRLTKKLYKNYKELIQLDH
;
A
#
# COMPACT_ATOMS: atom_id res chain seq x y z
N MET A 1 10.26 56.12 -18.65
CA MET A 1 9.50 54.92 -19.05
C MET A 1 9.06 54.26 -17.77
N ASP A 2 7.75 54.19 -17.55
CA ASP A 2 7.19 53.64 -16.32
C ASP A 2 7.41 52.12 -16.29
N GLU A 3 7.80 51.58 -15.14
CA GLU A 3 7.97 50.13 -14.93
C GLU A 3 6.69 49.34 -15.32
N LEU A 4 5.54 50.00 -15.21
CA LEU A 4 4.24 49.49 -15.62
C LEU A 4 4.13 49.28 -17.14
N ASP A 5 4.78 50.12 -17.94
CA ASP A 5 4.80 49.98 -19.41
C ASP A 5 5.69 48.81 -19.82
N VAL A 6 6.80 48.57 -19.12
CA VAL A 6 7.67 47.41 -19.35
C VAL A 6 6.94 46.11 -19.02
N LEU A 7 6.17 46.09 -17.92
CA LEU A 7 5.31 44.97 -17.52
C LEU A 7 4.17 44.73 -18.53
N LYS A 8 3.46 45.77 -18.98
CA LYS A 8 2.45 45.64 -20.04
C LYS A 8 3.04 45.14 -21.35
N GLN A 9 4.26 45.57 -21.69
CA GLN A 9 4.93 45.19 -22.92
C GLN A 9 5.41 43.73 -22.88
N HIS A 10 5.84 43.23 -21.72
CA HIS A 10 6.15 41.81 -21.51
C HIS A 10 4.89 40.95 -21.47
N TRP A 11 3.85 41.39 -20.76
CA TRP A 11 2.54 40.73 -20.72
C TRP A 11 1.93 40.57 -22.12
N ASN A 12 2.06 41.59 -22.97
CA ASN A 12 1.58 41.53 -24.35
C ASN A 12 2.51 40.76 -25.31
N LYS A 13 3.77 40.48 -24.95
CA LYS A 13 4.70 39.71 -25.78
C LYS A 13 4.66 38.21 -25.49
N ASP A 14 4.40 37.82 -24.25
CA ASP A 14 4.33 36.41 -23.84
C ASP A 14 2.94 35.79 -24.04
N HIS A 15 2.37 35.92 -25.24
CA HIS A 15 1.16 35.16 -25.62
C HIS A 15 1.48 33.71 -26.03
N ASN A 16 2.72 33.28 -25.86
CA ASN A 16 3.19 31.93 -26.19
C ASN A 16 3.02 30.96 -25.01
N PHE A 17 1.95 31.13 -24.24
CA PHE A 17 1.51 30.08 -23.34
C PHE A 17 1.09 28.87 -24.20
N PRO A 18 1.57 27.65 -23.89
CA PRO A 18 1.06 26.47 -24.58
C PRO A 18 -0.46 26.47 -24.39
N LYS A 19 -1.20 26.59 -25.50
CA LYS A 19 -2.66 26.48 -25.50
C LYS A 19 -2.98 25.01 -25.27
N ILE A 20 -2.89 24.57 -24.01
CA ILE A 20 -3.16 23.19 -23.65
C ILE A 20 -4.64 22.94 -23.97
N ASN A 21 -4.88 22.12 -24.99
CA ASN A 21 -6.23 21.78 -25.43
C ASN A 21 -6.86 20.81 -24.39
N ARG A 22 -8.20 20.84 -24.24
CA ARG A 22 -8.93 19.94 -23.32
C ARG A 22 -8.59 18.47 -23.57
N GLU A 23 -8.38 18.09 -24.82
CA GLU A 23 -7.97 16.74 -25.21
C GLU A 23 -6.58 16.35 -24.70
N GLU A 24 -5.60 17.26 -24.77
CA GLU A 24 -4.26 17.02 -24.24
C GLU A 24 -4.28 16.86 -22.71
N ILE A 25 -5.05 17.70 -22.01
CA ILE A 25 -5.25 17.55 -20.55
C ILE A 25 -5.86 16.17 -20.25
N ARG A 26 -6.86 15.76 -21.02
CA ARG A 26 -7.50 14.45 -20.85
C ARG A 26 -6.52 13.31 -21.01
N GLU A 27 -5.68 13.34 -22.05
CA GLU A 27 -4.66 12.31 -22.28
C GLU A 27 -3.61 12.26 -21.16
N MET A 28 -3.17 13.42 -20.68
CA MET A 28 -2.24 13.51 -19.55
C MET A 28 -2.83 12.89 -18.27
N LEU A 29 -4.09 13.20 -17.95
CA LEU A 29 -4.79 12.66 -16.79
C LEU A 29 -5.02 11.16 -16.90
N HIS A 30 -5.35 10.68 -18.09
CA HIS A 30 -5.47 9.25 -18.39
C HIS A 30 -4.15 8.51 -18.15
N LYS A 31 -3.05 9.00 -18.73
CA LYS A 31 -1.70 8.41 -18.57
C LYS A 31 -1.23 8.44 -17.12
N SER A 32 -1.50 9.55 -16.42
CA SER A 32 -1.24 9.72 -14.97
C SER A 32 -1.97 8.66 -14.15
N SER A 33 -3.27 8.47 -14.40
CA SER A 33 -4.10 7.50 -13.69
C SER A 33 -3.63 6.06 -13.95
N SER A 34 -3.38 5.68 -15.21
CA SER A 34 -2.84 4.37 -15.55
C SER A 34 -1.50 4.08 -14.88
N SER A 35 -0.62 5.08 -14.82
CA SER A 35 0.68 4.96 -14.13
C SER A 35 0.52 4.74 -12.62
N ILE A 36 -0.42 5.45 -11.98
CA ILE A 36 -0.72 5.26 -10.55
C ILE A 36 -1.18 3.82 -10.29
N VAL A 37 -2.10 3.30 -11.10
CA VAL A 37 -2.61 1.93 -10.95
C VAL A 37 -1.53 0.89 -11.25
N LYS A 38 -0.63 1.16 -12.20
CA LYS A 38 0.56 0.33 -12.44
C LYS A 38 1.45 0.24 -11.18
N TRP A 39 1.69 1.36 -10.50
CA TRP A 39 2.49 1.39 -9.28
C TRP A 39 1.81 0.66 -8.12
N ILE A 40 0.50 0.81 -7.96
CA ILE A 40 -0.29 0.04 -6.98
C ILE A 40 -0.12 -1.46 -7.23
N PHE A 41 -0.32 -1.91 -8.47
CA PHE A 41 -0.13 -3.30 -8.87
C PHE A 41 1.29 -3.79 -8.56
N ALA A 42 2.32 -3.02 -8.92
CA ALA A 42 3.71 -3.36 -8.65
C ALA A 42 4.00 -3.51 -7.15
N ILE A 43 3.45 -2.63 -6.31
CA ILE A 43 3.58 -2.72 -4.85
C ILE A 43 2.93 -3.99 -4.32
N SER A 44 1.71 -4.33 -4.76
CA SER A 44 1.05 -5.58 -4.36
C SER A 44 1.84 -6.82 -4.75
N CYS A 45 2.46 -6.85 -5.93
CA CYS A 45 3.34 -7.95 -6.33
C CYS A 45 4.60 -8.04 -5.45
N MET A 46 5.23 -6.90 -5.15
CA MET A 46 6.41 -6.87 -4.26
C MET A 46 6.07 -7.34 -2.85
N GLU A 47 4.91 -6.95 -2.32
CA GLU A 47 4.45 -7.36 -1.00
C GLU A 47 4.18 -8.87 -0.93
N PHE A 48 3.55 -9.44 -1.95
CA PHE A 48 3.34 -10.89 -2.04
C PHE A 48 4.66 -11.66 -2.06
N LEU A 49 5.63 -11.21 -2.87
CA LEU A 49 6.96 -11.82 -2.93
C LEU A 49 7.71 -11.67 -1.60
N ALA A 50 7.63 -10.51 -0.95
CA ALA A 50 8.21 -10.27 0.36
C ALA A 50 7.58 -11.19 1.41
N GLY A 51 6.26 -11.39 1.38
CA GLY A 51 5.55 -12.30 2.28
C GLY A 51 5.99 -13.75 2.13
N ILE A 52 6.19 -14.23 0.89
CA ILE A 52 6.73 -15.58 0.64
C ILE A 52 8.16 -15.70 1.18
N LEU A 53 9.01 -14.71 0.90
CA LEU A 53 10.40 -14.70 1.35
C LEU A 53 10.50 -14.70 2.87
N LEU A 54 9.69 -13.88 3.55
CA LEU A 54 9.65 -13.82 5.01
C LEU A 54 9.18 -15.16 5.61
N ASN A 55 8.17 -15.81 5.04
CA ASN A 55 7.72 -17.12 5.52
C ASN A 55 8.81 -18.19 5.34
N TYR A 56 9.50 -18.21 4.20
CA TYR A 56 10.61 -19.12 3.96
C TYR A 56 11.77 -18.89 4.95
N LEU A 57 12.17 -17.63 5.18
CA LEU A 57 13.20 -17.28 6.15
C LEU A 57 12.79 -17.67 7.57
N SER A 58 11.54 -17.40 7.94
CA SER A 58 10.98 -17.78 9.25
C SER A 58 11.12 -19.28 9.48
N ARG A 59 10.60 -20.12 8.57
CA ARG A 59 10.70 -21.60 8.67
C ARG A 59 12.14 -22.12 8.71
N LYS A 60 13.04 -21.48 7.97
CA LYS A 60 14.44 -21.90 7.88
C LYS A 60 15.20 -21.64 9.18
N TYR A 61 14.97 -20.48 9.79
CA TYR A 61 15.76 -20.03 10.93
C TYR A 61 15.06 -20.36 12.25
N TRP A 62 13.77 -20.06 12.38
CA TRP A 62 12.99 -20.33 13.60
C TRP A 62 12.26 -21.65 13.42
N GLN A 63 12.65 -22.66 14.22
CA GLN A 63 12.04 -24.00 14.16
C GLN A 63 10.55 -23.89 14.45
N ALA A 64 9.74 -24.09 13.42
CA ALA A 64 8.30 -24.16 13.57
C ALA A 64 7.94 -25.38 14.42
N SER A 65 7.07 -25.21 15.41
CA SER A 65 6.57 -26.31 16.23
C SER A 65 5.95 -27.41 15.35
N PRO A 66 6.01 -28.69 15.74
CA PRO A 66 5.54 -29.79 14.90
C PRO A 66 4.02 -29.79 14.64
N ASP A 67 3.21 -29.09 15.45
CA ASP A 67 1.75 -28.98 15.28
C ASP A 67 1.35 -27.62 14.65
N THR A 68 1.75 -27.40 13.40
CA THR A 68 1.57 -26.11 12.67
C THR A 68 0.54 -26.17 11.54
N LEU A 69 -0.24 -27.24 11.42
CA LEU A 69 -1.23 -27.40 10.34
C LEU A 69 -2.23 -26.24 10.27
N TRP A 70 -2.64 -25.71 11.43
CA TRP A 70 -3.55 -24.56 11.48
C TRP A 70 -2.90 -23.29 10.92
N GLU A 71 -1.67 -23.00 11.33
CA GLU A 71 -0.90 -21.84 10.83
C GLU A 71 -0.69 -21.93 9.32
N ASP A 72 -0.35 -23.13 8.82
CA ASP A 72 -0.18 -23.38 7.39
C ASP A 72 -1.46 -23.09 6.60
N ILE A 73 -2.62 -23.52 7.11
CA ILE A 73 -3.93 -23.23 6.48
C ILE A 73 -4.20 -21.72 6.44
N VAL A 74 -3.93 -21.01 7.54
CA VAL A 74 -4.11 -19.55 7.63
C VAL A 74 -3.20 -18.81 6.65
N TYR A 75 -1.92 -19.19 6.57
CA TYR A 75 -0.98 -18.60 5.61
C TYR A 75 -1.36 -18.87 4.16
N VAL A 76 -1.77 -20.11 3.84
CA VAL A 76 -2.25 -20.44 2.49
C VAL A 76 -3.48 -19.61 2.13
N PHE A 77 -4.45 -19.50 3.03
CA PHE A 77 -5.64 -18.66 2.83
C PHE A 77 -5.25 -17.20 2.58
N TYR A 78 -4.35 -16.65 3.39
CA TYR A 78 -3.87 -15.28 3.22
C TYR A 78 -3.18 -15.07 1.86
N TYR A 79 -2.33 -16.00 1.41
CA TYR A 79 -1.71 -15.92 0.10
C TYR A 79 -2.73 -15.99 -1.05
N VAL A 80 -3.78 -16.80 -0.93
CA VAL A 80 -4.88 -16.84 -1.90
C VAL A 80 -5.60 -15.49 -1.97
N VAL A 81 -5.83 -14.85 -0.82
CA VAL A 81 -6.43 -13.51 -0.75
C VAL A 81 -5.52 -12.47 -1.42
N LEU A 82 -4.23 -12.43 -1.09
CA LEU A 82 -3.27 -11.52 -1.73
C LEU A 82 -3.17 -11.74 -3.25
N PHE A 83 -3.11 -13.00 -3.68
CA PHE A 83 -3.06 -13.34 -5.10
C PHE A 83 -4.33 -12.89 -5.84
N THR A 84 -5.49 -13.00 -5.19
CA THR A 84 -6.75 -12.45 -5.72
C THR A 84 -6.66 -10.94 -5.92
N PHE A 85 -6.13 -10.19 -4.96
CA PHE A 85 -5.91 -8.75 -5.12
C PHE A 85 -4.96 -8.42 -6.28
N ILE A 86 -3.87 -9.19 -6.46
CA ILE A 86 -2.95 -9.02 -7.61
C ILE A 86 -3.71 -9.12 -8.93
N ILE A 87 -4.55 -10.15 -9.09
CA ILE A 87 -5.36 -10.33 -10.30
C ILE A 87 -6.33 -9.15 -10.49
N LEU A 88 -7.00 -8.70 -9.43
CA LEU A 88 -7.93 -7.58 -9.49
C LEU A 88 -7.22 -6.27 -9.87
N PHE A 89 -6.05 -5.99 -9.29
CA PHE A 89 -5.25 -4.82 -9.66
C PHE A 89 -4.75 -4.90 -11.09
N PHE A 90 -4.33 -6.08 -11.56
CA PHE A 90 -3.92 -6.28 -12.94
C PHE A 90 -5.08 -6.00 -13.92
N LYS A 91 -6.28 -6.52 -13.62
CA LYS A 91 -7.49 -6.25 -14.43
C LYS A 91 -7.79 -4.75 -14.47
N LYS A 92 -7.75 -4.07 -13.32
CA LYS A 92 -7.99 -2.62 -13.25
C LYS A 92 -6.95 -1.81 -14.00
N TYR A 93 -5.66 -2.17 -13.89
CA TYR A 93 -4.59 -1.57 -14.69
C TYR A 93 -4.85 -1.72 -16.19
N LYS A 94 -5.16 -2.94 -16.65
CA LYS A 94 -5.40 -3.22 -18.07
C LYS A 94 -6.61 -2.44 -18.61
N ASN A 95 -7.70 -2.40 -17.85
CA ASN A 95 -8.91 -1.65 -18.24
C ASN A 95 -8.61 -0.15 -18.35
N ILE A 96 -8.03 0.44 -17.30
CA ILE A 96 -7.69 1.88 -17.29
C ILE A 96 -6.70 2.22 -18.39
N LYS A 97 -5.78 1.34 -18.76
CA LYS A 97 -4.83 1.61 -19.85
C LYS A 97 -5.48 1.62 -21.24
N ALA A 98 -6.51 0.79 -21.44
CA ALA A 98 -7.13 0.56 -22.74
C ALA A 98 -8.41 1.39 -22.97
N GLU A 99 -8.98 1.98 -21.93
CA GLU A 99 -10.25 2.68 -21.99
C GLU A 99 -10.13 4.06 -22.65
N LYS A 100 -10.98 4.31 -23.64
CA LYS A 100 -11.02 5.58 -24.40
C LYS A 100 -12.21 6.45 -23.98
N ASN A 101 -13.20 5.87 -23.30
CA ASN A 101 -14.38 6.57 -22.82
C ASN A 101 -14.13 7.16 -21.42
N THR A 102 -14.29 8.49 -21.29
CA THR A 102 -14.04 9.20 -20.02
C THR A 102 -14.90 8.70 -18.86
N LYS A 103 -16.19 8.39 -19.11
CA LYS A 103 -17.11 7.92 -18.08
C LYS A 103 -16.67 6.57 -17.51
N ARG A 104 -16.35 5.61 -18.39
CA ARG A 104 -15.84 4.29 -17.97
C ARG A 104 -14.49 4.38 -17.28
N LEU A 105 -13.57 5.21 -17.79
CA LEU A 105 -12.29 5.48 -17.14
C LEU A 105 -12.48 5.99 -15.71
N THR A 106 -13.42 6.92 -15.54
CA THR A 106 -13.76 7.53 -14.26
C THR A 106 -14.35 6.51 -13.28
N GLU A 107 -15.25 5.63 -13.75
CA GLU A 107 -15.80 4.51 -12.97
C GLU A 107 -14.70 3.53 -12.52
N ASP A 108 -13.79 3.17 -13.43
CA ASP A 108 -12.67 2.28 -13.13
C ASP A 108 -11.67 2.91 -12.14
N ILE A 109 -11.44 4.22 -12.23
CA ILE A 109 -10.65 4.97 -11.26
C ILE A 109 -11.27 4.89 -9.86
N ILE A 110 -12.58 5.14 -9.72
CA ILE A 110 -13.28 5.04 -8.42
C ILE A 110 -13.20 3.61 -7.88
N ALA A 111 -13.49 2.61 -8.72
CA ALA A 111 -13.43 1.21 -8.34
C ALA A 111 -12.02 0.81 -7.86
N THR A 112 -10.98 1.29 -8.56
CA THR A 112 -9.59 1.05 -8.17
C THR A 112 -9.29 1.66 -6.81
N ARG A 113 -9.74 2.88 -6.53
CA ARG A 113 -9.55 3.50 -5.21
C ARG A 113 -10.18 2.68 -4.09
N LYS A 114 -11.43 2.22 -4.28
CA LYS A 114 -12.11 1.37 -3.30
C LYS A 114 -11.36 0.05 -3.09
N LEU A 115 -10.86 -0.54 -4.17
CA LEU A 115 -10.06 -1.77 -4.13
C LEU A 115 -8.74 -1.57 -3.36
N VAL A 116 -8.04 -0.45 -3.58
CA VAL A 116 -6.83 -0.10 -2.81
C VAL A 116 -7.15 0.06 -1.33
N GLN A 117 -8.25 0.73 -0.99
CA GLN A 117 -8.66 0.91 0.40
C GLN A 117 -8.93 -0.45 1.06
N LEU A 118 -9.72 -1.31 0.41
CA LEU A 118 -9.99 -2.65 0.91
C LEU A 118 -8.70 -3.47 1.09
N TYR A 119 -7.80 -3.41 0.11
CA TYR A 119 -6.48 -4.06 0.18
C TYR A 119 -5.68 -3.61 1.41
N ILE A 120 -5.61 -2.30 1.66
CA ILE A 120 -4.91 -1.76 2.84
C ILE A 120 -5.54 -2.27 4.14
N TYR A 121 -6.88 -2.26 4.24
CA TYR A 121 -7.57 -2.75 5.44
C TYR A 121 -7.31 -4.24 5.70
N VAL A 122 -7.39 -5.08 4.67
CA VAL A 122 -7.11 -6.52 4.80
C VAL A 122 -5.68 -6.75 5.30
N ASN A 123 -4.69 -6.10 4.69
CA ASN A 123 -3.29 -6.24 5.13
C ASN A 123 -3.06 -5.73 6.54
N LEU A 124 -3.69 -4.61 6.92
CA LEU A 124 -3.60 -4.07 8.27
C LEU A 124 -4.14 -5.04 9.31
N ILE A 125 -5.30 -5.67 9.04
CA ILE A 125 -5.90 -6.67 9.93
C ILE A 125 -4.95 -7.86 10.07
N VAL A 126 -4.44 -8.40 8.95
CA VAL A 126 -3.55 -9.57 8.99
C VAL A 126 -2.29 -9.27 9.76
N ILE A 127 -1.61 -8.16 9.47
CA ILE A 127 -0.41 -7.74 10.20
C ILE A 127 -0.68 -7.60 11.71
N THR A 128 -1.84 -7.06 12.09
CA THR A 128 -2.22 -6.91 13.50
C THR A 128 -2.45 -8.27 14.17
N VAL A 129 -3.14 -9.19 13.50
CA VAL A 129 -3.39 -10.55 14.00
C VAL A 129 -2.07 -11.31 14.17
N GLU A 130 -1.19 -11.27 13.18
CA GLU A 130 0.15 -11.88 13.23
C GLU A 130 1.00 -11.29 14.36
N PHE A 131 0.93 -9.98 14.60
CA PHE A 131 1.65 -9.34 15.69
C PHE A 131 1.15 -9.79 17.07
N ILE A 132 -0.18 -9.91 17.25
CA ILE A 132 -0.77 -10.45 18.48
C ILE A 132 -0.36 -11.91 18.69
N HIS A 133 -0.40 -12.72 17.63
CA HIS A 133 0.05 -14.11 17.66
C HIS A 133 1.52 -14.22 18.08
N GLY A 134 2.40 -13.39 17.49
CA GLY A 134 3.82 -13.35 17.87
C GLY A 134 4.07 -12.96 19.33
N ILE A 135 3.25 -12.06 19.90
CA ILE A 135 3.31 -11.75 21.34
C ILE A 135 2.87 -12.97 22.16
N TRP A 136 1.78 -13.63 21.76
CA TRP A 136 1.26 -14.81 22.45
C TRP A 136 2.28 -15.95 22.49
N ASP A 137 2.91 -16.26 21.35
CA ASP A 137 3.95 -17.29 21.24
C ASP A 137 5.19 -16.91 22.05
N GLY A 138 5.61 -15.65 21.96
CA GLY A 138 6.72 -15.13 22.75
C GLY A 138 6.48 -15.27 24.26
N TRP A 139 5.25 -14.98 24.70
CA TRP A 139 4.86 -15.12 26.10
C TRP A 139 4.85 -16.57 26.57
N HIS A 140 4.27 -17.48 25.77
CA HIS A 140 4.26 -18.92 26.08
C HIS A 140 5.66 -19.50 26.13
N ASN A 141 6.57 -19.09 25.23
CA ASN A 141 7.95 -19.55 25.25
C ASN A 141 8.70 -19.15 26.53
N ILE A 142 8.43 -17.94 27.07
CA ILE A 142 9.00 -17.51 28.36
C ILE A 142 8.40 -18.30 29.52
N ALA A 143 7.09 -18.58 29.49
CA ALA A 143 6.42 -19.41 30.50
C ALA A 143 6.94 -20.86 30.48
N ASP A 144 7.18 -21.44 29.31
CA ASP A 144 7.77 -22.79 29.20
C ASP A 144 9.23 -22.81 29.65
N ALA A 145 10.00 -21.76 29.35
CA ALA A 145 11.35 -21.60 29.87
C ALA A 145 11.35 -21.50 31.40
N MET A 146 10.34 -20.86 32.01
CA MET A 146 10.14 -20.82 33.46
C MET A 146 10.01 -22.22 34.08
N VAL A 147 9.23 -23.08 33.44
CA VAL A 147 8.99 -24.46 33.90
C VAL A 147 10.25 -25.32 33.72
N ARG A 148 11.02 -25.13 32.64
CA ARG A 148 12.20 -25.95 32.34
C ARG A 148 13.48 -25.53 33.07
N ASN A 149 13.69 -24.21 33.23
CA ASN A 149 14.96 -23.65 33.71
C ASN A 149 14.83 -22.89 35.04
N GLY A 150 13.63 -22.78 35.61
CA GLY A 150 13.34 -21.96 36.80
C GLY A 150 12.82 -20.56 36.45
N ALA A 151 12.39 -19.80 37.46
CA ALA A 151 11.76 -18.49 37.29
C ALA A 151 12.62 -17.55 36.42
N PRO A 152 12.07 -17.00 35.31
CA PRO A 152 12.79 -16.07 34.48
C PRO A 152 13.16 -14.85 35.31
N THR A 153 14.37 -14.37 35.09
CA THR A 153 14.84 -13.18 35.79
C THR A 153 14.07 -11.95 35.31
N TRP A 154 13.98 -10.93 36.16
CA TRP A 154 13.40 -9.63 35.76
C TRP A 154 14.07 -9.05 34.50
N ILE A 155 15.33 -9.40 34.26
CA ILE A 155 16.10 -9.03 33.07
C ILE A 155 15.48 -9.66 31.81
N GLU A 156 15.14 -10.94 31.82
CA GLU A 156 14.56 -11.64 30.67
C GLU A 156 13.19 -11.08 30.28
N TYR A 157 12.32 -10.80 31.26
CA TYR A 157 11.06 -10.12 31.01
C TYR A 157 11.26 -8.71 30.44
N SER A 158 12.20 -7.95 30.99
CA SER A 158 12.49 -6.60 30.51
C SER A 158 13.06 -6.59 29.08
N LEU A 159 13.89 -7.57 28.74
CA LEU A 159 14.43 -7.76 27.39
C LEU A 159 13.33 -8.14 26.40
N PHE A 160 12.45 -9.07 26.76
CA PHE A 160 11.32 -9.46 25.91
C PHE A 160 10.40 -8.27 25.62
N ILE A 161 9.98 -7.55 26.67
CA ILE A 161 9.14 -6.36 26.53
C ILE A 161 9.85 -5.30 25.68
N GLY A 162 11.15 -5.08 25.92
CA GLY A 162 11.96 -4.14 25.14
C GLY A 162 12.02 -4.49 23.65
N ILE A 163 12.26 -5.76 23.31
CA ILE A 163 12.27 -6.25 21.92
C ILE A 163 10.88 -6.09 21.30
N MET A 164 9.81 -6.46 22.01
CA MET A 164 8.44 -6.33 21.50
C MET A 164 8.04 -4.87 21.26
N LEU A 165 8.47 -3.93 22.11
CA LEU A 165 8.25 -2.51 21.88
C LEU A 165 8.99 -1.99 20.64
N VAL A 166 10.23 -2.43 20.43
CA VAL A 166 11.00 -2.06 19.23
C VAL A 166 10.33 -2.64 17.98
N LEU A 167 9.92 -3.91 18.00
CA LEU A 167 9.20 -4.54 16.90
C LEU A 167 7.86 -3.84 16.62
N ALA A 168 7.11 -3.48 17.66
CA ALA A 168 5.88 -2.71 17.54
C ALA A 168 6.16 -1.36 16.87
N ALA A 169 7.17 -0.62 17.32
CA ALA A 169 7.53 0.66 16.75
C ALA A 169 7.91 0.55 15.26
N ILE A 170 8.69 -0.47 14.88
CA ILE A 170 9.03 -0.76 13.48
C ILE A 170 7.76 -1.07 12.68
N LEU A 171 6.87 -1.91 13.22
CA LEU A 171 5.63 -2.31 12.56
C LEU A 171 4.70 -1.12 12.32
N PHE A 172 4.45 -0.31 13.35
CA PHE A 172 3.65 0.91 13.23
C PHE A 172 4.26 1.90 12.23
N SER A 173 5.59 2.03 12.21
CA SER A 173 6.29 2.87 11.23
C SER A 173 6.08 2.36 9.80
N LEU A 174 6.17 1.05 9.58
CA LEU A 174 5.95 0.42 8.28
C LEU A 174 4.49 0.60 7.82
N ILE A 175 3.53 0.37 8.71
CA ILE A 175 2.10 0.60 8.43
C ILE A 175 1.85 2.06 8.07
N ALA A 176 2.38 3.00 8.85
CA ALA A 176 2.24 4.42 8.60
C ALA A 176 2.84 4.82 7.24
N LEU A 177 4.01 4.27 6.90
CA LEU A 177 4.65 4.46 5.60
C LEU A 177 3.78 3.91 4.46
N PHE A 178 3.25 2.68 4.60
CA PHE A 178 2.38 2.06 3.61
C PHE A 178 1.12 2.88 3.37
N TYR A 179 0.46 3.32 4.45
CA TYR A 179 -0.71 4.18 4.38
C TYR A 179 -0.37 5.52 3.73
N TYR A 180 0.75 6.15 4.10
CA TYR A 180 1.18 7.40 3.47
C TYR A 180 1.43 7.24 1.96
N VAL A 181 2.15 6.19 1.54
CA VAL A 181 2.47 5.96 0.14
C VAL A 181 1.23 5.60 -0.67
N LEU A 182 0.50 4.55 -0.29
CA LEU A 182 -0.64 4.08 -1.06
C LEU A 182 -1.83 5.02 -0.94
N TYR A 183 -2.25 5.35 0.28
CA TYR A 183 -3.45 6.14 0.49
C TYR A 183 -3.19 7.62 0.18
N ILE A 184 -2.26 8.26 0.88
CA ILE A 184 -2.10 9.71 0.77
C ILE A 184 -1.53 10.12 -0.59
N ARG A 185 -0.50 9.44 -1.10
CA ARG A 185 0.13 9.87 -2.35
C ARG A 185 -0.62 9.37 -3.60
N LEU A 186 -0.86 8.06 -3.69
CA LEU A 186 -1.42 7.46 -4.90
C LEU A 186 -2.94 7.69 -5.00
N THR A 187 -3.73 7.39 -3.96
CA THR A 187 -5.19 7.55 -4.07
C THR A 187 -5.65 9.00 -4.09
N LYS A 188 -4.99 9.94 -3.39
CA LYS A 188 -5.34 11.37 -3.51
C LYS A 188 -5.06 11.89 -4.92
N LYS A 189 -3.94 11.50 -5.52
CA LYS A 189 -3.63 11.90 -6.90
C LYS A 189 -4.64 11.30 -7.89
N LEU A 190 -5.03 10.05 -7.68
CA LEU A 190 -6.07 9.40 -8.48
C LEU A 190 -7.44 10.11 -8.33
N TYR A 191 -7.78 10.57 -7.12
CA TYR A 191 -9.00 11.35 -6.86
C TYR A 191 -8.97 12.75 -7.48
N LYS A 192 -7.79 13.40 -7.49
CA LYS A 192 -7.60 14.67 -8.19
C LYS A 192 -7.84 14.50 -9.69
N ASN A 193 -7.22 13.49 -10.32
CA ASN A 193 -7.43 13.20 -11.74
C ASN A 193 -8.92 12.93 -12.05
N TYR A 194 -9.61 12.19 -11.18
CA TYR A 194 -11.05 11.94 -11.28
C TYR A 194 -11.87 13.24 -11.31
N LYS A 195 -11.62 14.18 -10.39
CA LYS A 195 -12.35 15.46 -10.34
C LYS A 195 -12.12 16.29 -11.59
N GLU A 196 -10.89 16.35 -12.06
CA GLU A 196 -10.51 17.12 -13.25
C GLU A 196 -11.14 16.54 -14.51
N LEU A 197 -11.20 15.21 -14.66
CA LEU A 197 -11.88 14.56 -15.80
C LEU A 197 -13.38 14.88 -15.84
N ILE A 198 -14.08 14.88 -14.70
CA ILE A 198 -15.50 15.24 -14.64
C ILE A 198 -15.74 16.70 -15.01
N GLN A 199 -14.86 17.61 -14.56
CA GLN A 199 -14.97 19.03 -14.90
C GLN A 199 -14.71 19.32 -16.40
N LEU A 200 -14.00 18.43 -17.09
CA LEU A 200 -13.72 18.59 -18.53
C LEU A 200 -14.88 18.11 -19.41
N ASP A 201 -15.67 17.14 -18.94
CA ASP A 201 -16.85 16.59 -19.61
C ASP A 201 -18.13 17.43 -19.36
N HIS A 202 -18.07 18.45 -18.48
CA HIS A 202 -19.09 19.49 -18.30
C HIS A 202 -18.64 20.81 -18.95
#